data_AF-A0A1S4CR88-F1
#
_entry.id   AF-A0A1S4CR88-F1
#
_cell.length_a   1.000
_cell.length_b   1.000
_cell.length_c   1.000
_cell.angle_alpha   90.00
_cell.angle_beta   90.00
_cell.angle_gamma   90.00
#
_symmetry.space_group_name_H-M   'P 1'
#
loop_
_entity.id
_entity.type
_entity.pdbx_description
1 polymer ?
#
loop_
_entity_poly.entity_id
_entity_poly.type
_entity_poly.pdbx_seq_one_letter_code
_entity_poly.pdbx_strand_id
1 'polypeptide(L)'
;MDFPPAHCGPTEDQLLVLQGDHRSSFVWEGQLSDEPLRARRPDDLWEFMAQHPFHARVVAHLQATGFYTIFRIERMLLDWFLITALVERWRPETHTFHLPTREAIITLEDVQFTGYRPQGDAVQKGGSRVALSGIRDHMLFLHPHITAETEDLHIERCTRLVLLLLFGCVLFPNTSGSLVSMRFLHHLQQLDDLPLYNWGAAVLAYLYRSMCRASMLCAVDICGFLPLL
;
A
#
# COMPACT_ATOMS: atom_id res chain seq x y z
N MET A 1 -38.65 -9.40 26.47
CA MET A 1 -38.59 -8.42 25.37
C MET A 1 -37.56 -8.97 24.40
N ASP A 2 -38.01 -9.53 23.29
CA ASP A 2 -37.13 -10.00 22.24
C ASP A 2 -36.69 -8.78 21.44
N PHE A 3 -35.41 -8.43 21.56
CA PHE A 3 -34.84 -7.43 20.67
C PHE A 3 -34.80 -8.03 19.26
N PRO A 4 -35.20 -7.27 18.22
CA PRO A 4 -34.97 -7.72 16.85
C PRO A 4 -33.47 -8.03 16.69
N PRO A 5 -33.10 -9.08 15.92
CA PRO A 5 -31.69 -9.40 15.70
C PRO A 5 -30.98 -8.14 15.22
N ALA A 6 -29.87 -7.81 15.88
CA ALA A 6 -29.10 -6.62 15.56
C ALA A 6 -28.73 -6.66 14.07
N HIS A 7 -29.29 -5.74 13.29
CA HIS A 7 -28.94 -5.60 11.89
C HIS A 7 -27.45 -5.24 11.80
N CYS A 8 -26.67 -6.04 11.07
CA CYS A 8 -25.23 -5.83 10.92
C CYS A 8 -24.88 -4.64 10.02
N GLY A 9 -25.88 -4.00 9.40
CA GLY A 9 -25.75 -2.80 8.58
C GLY A 9 -26.18 -1.52 9.30
N PRO A 10 -25.96 -0.35 8.68
CA PRO A 10 -26.34 0.93 9.27
C PRO A 10 -27.86 1.04 9.46
N THR A 11 -28.27 2.02 10.26
CA THR A 11 -29.70 2.29 10.51
C THR A 11 -30.37 2.94 9.30
N GLU A 12 -29.59 3.56 8.41
CA GLU A 12 -30.05 4.19 7.17
C GLU A 12 -29.25 3.64 5.98
N ASP A 13 -29.95 2.97 5.05
CA ASP A 13 -29.32 2.31 3.89
C ASP A 13 -29.41 3.14 2.60
N GLN A 14 -29.97 4.35 2.65
CA GLN A 14 -30.27 5.18 1.47
C GLN A 14 -29.02 5.58 0.68
N LEU A 15 -27.86 5.58 1.32
CA LEU A 15 -26.57 5.93 0.71
C LEU A 15 -25.79 4.72 0.19
N LEU A 16 -26.25 3.49 0.48
CA LEU A 16 -25.54 2.25 0.14
C LEU A 16 -25.92 1.73 -1.24
N VAL A 17 -25.70 2.55 -2.27
CA VAL A 17 -26.12 2.23 -3.65
C VAL A 17 -25.39 1.02 -4.25
N LEU A 18 -24.23 0.62 -3.70
CA LEU A 18 -23.46 -0.55 -4.13
C LEU A 18 -23.68 -1.77 -3.23
N GLN A 19 -24.55 -1.70 -2.22
CA GLN A 19 -24.70 -2.81 -1.26
C GLN A 19 -24.98 -4.15 -1.95
N GLY A 20 -25.85 -4.18 -2.97
CA GLY A 20 -26.15 -5.43 -3.69
C GLY A 20 -24.92 -6.13 -4.27
N ASP A 21 -23.90 -5.37 -4.67
CA ASP A 21 -22.62 -5.87 -5.21
C ASP A 21 -21.49 -5.89 -4.17
N HIS A 22 -21.78 -5.50 -2.93
CA HIS A 22 -20.84 -5.40 -1.84
C HIS A 22 -20.68 -6.74 -1.12
N ARG A 23 -19.45 -7.11 -0.76
CA ARG A 23 -19.17 -8.41 -0.13
C ARG A 23 -19.82 -8.62 1.24
N SER A 24 -20.15 -7.54 1.94
CA SER A 24 -20.90 -7.63 3.20
C SER A 24 -22.36 -8.06 3.02
N SER A 25 -22.89 -8.09 1.80
CA SER A 25 -24.27 -8.57 1.58
C SER A 25 -24.42 -10.05 1.92
N PHE A 26 -23.40 -10.86 1.66
CA PHE A 26 -23.39 -12.25 2.14
C PHE A 26 -23.38 -12.33 3.67
N VAL A 27 -22.60 -11.47 4.33
CA VAL A 27 -22.57 -11.40 5.81
C VAL A 27 -23.96 -11.05 6.37
N TRP A 28 -24.67 -10.13 5.71
CA TRP A 28 -26.03 -9.72 6.10
C TRP A 28 -27.07 -10.81 5.83
N GLU A 29 -26.86 -11.64 4.81
CA GLU A 29 -27.67 -12.82 4.49
C GLU A 29 -27.29 -14.06 5.33
N GLY A 30 -26.34 -13.93 6.26
CA GLY A 30 -25.87 -15.03 7.12
C GLY A 30 -24.93 -16.02 6.42
N GLN A 31 -24.44 -15.67 5.23
CA GLN A 31 -23.45 -16.41 4.47
C GLN A 31 -22.06 -15.84 4.76
N LEU A 32 -21.33 -16.44 5.69
CA LEU A 32 -19.93 -16.09 5.91
C LEU A 32 -19.08 -16.81 4.86
N SER A 33 -18.23 -16.07 4.16
CA SER A 33 -17.18 -16.68 3.37
C SER A 33 -16.07 -17.15 4.31
N ASP A 34 -15.73 -18.44 4.27
CA ASP A 34 -14.61 -18.99 5.04
C ASP A 34 -13.24 -18.54 4.48
N GLU A 35 -13.21 -17.92 3.30
CA GLU A 35 -11.97 -17.44 2.67
C GLU A 35 -11.76 -15.93 2.90
N PRO A 36 -10.74 -15.54 3.69
CA PRO A 36 -10.41 -14.13 3.86
C PRO A 36 -9.79 -13.56 2.58
N LEU A 37 -9.84 -12.23 2.45
CA LEU A 37 -9.08 -11.51 1.43
C LEU A 37 -7.60 -11.82 1.59
N ARG A 38 -6.96 -12.13 0.47
CA ARG A 38 -5.52 -12.33 0.43
C ARG A 38 -4.89 -10.99 0.15
N ALA A 39 -3.94 -10.56 0.98
CA ALA A 39 -3.05 -9.50 0.54
C ALA A 39 -1.72 -10.04 0.10
N ARG A 40 -1.16 -9.37 -0.90
CA ARG A 40 0.23 -9.57 -1.26
C ARG A 40 1.11 -9.01 -0.14
N ARG A 41 1.90 -9.88 0.48
CA ARG A 41 3.02 -9.46 1.32
C ARG A 41 4.28 -9.31 0.47
N PRO A 42 5.07 -8.25 0.69
CA PRO A 42 6.42 -8.17 0.15
C PRO A 42 7.40 -9.06 0.93
N ASP A 43 6.98 -10.27 1.36
CA ASP A 43 7.77 -11.15 2.23
C ASP A 43 9.12 -11.51 1.57
N ASP A 44 9.08 -11.90 0.30
CA ASP A 44 10.30 -12.17 -0.48
C ASP A 44 11.24 -10.95 -0.58
N LEU A 45 10.69 -9.72 -0.55
CA LEU A 45 11.49 -8.50 -0.60
C LEU A 45 12.15 -8.24 0.75
N TRP A 46 11.42 -8.43 1.83
CA TRP A 46 11.97 -8.31 3.18
C TRP A 46 13.01 -9.38 3.48
N GLU A 47 12.79 -10.62 3.06
CA GLU A 47 13.80 -11.68 3.18
C GLU A 47 15.05 -11.34 2.37
N PHE A 48 14.88 -10.89 1.11
CA PHE A 48 15.99 -10.43 0.29
C PHE A 48 16.78 -9.29 0.96
N MET A 49 16.10 -8.29 1.53
CA MET A 49 16.75 -7.17 2.19
C MET A 49 17.42 -7.55 3.52
N ALA A 50 16.84 -8.49 4.27
CA ALA A 50 17.43 -9.01 5.50
C ALA A 50 18.75 -9.76 5.22
N GLN A 51 18.83 -10.48 4.10
CA GLN A 51 20.04 -11.18 3.65
C GLN A 51 21.11 -10.22 3.07
N HIS A 52 20.72 -9.02 2.65
CA HIS A 52 21.60 -8.07 1.95
C HIS A 52 21.52 -6.67 2.59
N PRO A 53 22.13 -6.47 3.77
CA PRO A 53 22.06 -5.19 4.47
C PRO A 53 22.64 -4.06 3.63
N PHE A 54 22.02 -2.88 3.69
CA PHE A 54 22.48 -1.73 2.91
C PHE A 54 23.80 -1.17 3.44
N HIS A 55 24.69 -0.79 2.51
CA HIS A 55 25.89 -0.04 2.85
C HIS A 55 25.53 1.31 3.53
N ALA A 56 26.34 1.76 4.48
CA ALA A 56 26.04 2.95 5.31
C ALA A 56 25.74 4.22 4.49
N ARG A 57 26.38 4.38 3.33
CA ARG A 57 26.12 5.51 2.41
C ARG A 57 24.73 5.45 1.77
N VAL A 58 24.28 4.25 1.37
CA VAL A 58 22.91 4.05 0.87
C VAL A 58 21.91 4.35 2.00
N VAL A 59 22.19 3.90 3.22
CA VAL A 59 21.37 4.23 4.40
C VAL A 59 21.28 5.74 4.62
N ALA A 60 22.38 6.47 4.51
CA ALA A 60 22.39 7.93 4.66
C ALA A 60 21.49 8.63 3.62
N HIS A 61 21.54 8.22 2.35
CA HIS A 61 20.62 8.74 1.33
C HIS A 61 19.17 8.36 1.62
N LEU A 62 18.88 7.12 2.01
CA LEU A 62 17.52 6.70 2.38
C LEU A 62 16.99 7.51 3.56
N GLN A 63 17.83 7.85 4.53
CA GLN A 63 17.46 8.73 5.65
C GLN A 63 17.14 10.15 5.18
N ALA A 64 17.95 10.70 4.27
CA ALA A 64 17.70 12.03 3.69
C ALA A 64 16.35 12.09 2.95
N THR A 65 15.92 10.98 2.33
CA THR A 65 14.59 10.91 1.67
C THR A 65 13.42 10.74 2.65
N GLY A 66 13.67 10.45 3.92
CA GLY A 66 12.65 10.17 4.93
C GLY A 66 12.07 8.74 4.89
N PHE A 67 12.44 7.91 3.92
CA PHE A 67 11.89 6.56 3.74
C PHE A 67 12.59 5.46 4.52
N TYR A 68 13.75 5.74 5.12
CA TYR A 68 14.51 4.73 5.87
C TYR A 68 13.69 4.06 6.99
N THR A 69 12.79 4.81 7.63
CA THR A 69 11.93 4.29 8.71
C THR A 69 11.03 3.16 8.25
N ILE A 70 10.58 3.15 6.99
CA ILE A 70 9.71 2.08 6.47
C ILE A 70 10.47 0.74 6.39
N PHE A 71 11.77 0.78 6.10
CA PHE A 71 12.64 -0.40 6.16
C PHE A 71 12.85 -0.92 7.59
N ARG A 72 12.73 -0.04 8.60
CA ARG A 72 12.86 -0.40 10.03
C ARG A 72 11.57 -0.94 10.66
N ILE A 73 10.42 -0.65 10.07
CA ILE A 73 9.14 -1.22 10.53
C ILE A 73 9.10 -2.73 10.27
N GLU A 74 10.00 -3.24 9.41
CA GLU A 74 10.17 -4.66 9.08
C GLU A 74 8.84 -5.31 8.67
N ARG A 75 8.73 -6.62 8.86
CA ARG A 75 7.57 -7.42 8.45
C ARG A 75 6.45 -7.29 9.49
N MET A 76 5.47 -6.43 9.24
CA MET A 76 4.26 -6.36 10.06
C MET A 76 3.39 -7.61 9.90
N LEU A 77 2.99 -8.20 11.02
CA LEU A 77 2.06 -9.32 11.05
C LEU A 77 0.64 -8.77 10.90
N LEU A 78 0.09 -8.91 9.70
CA LEU A 78 -1.29 -8.52 9.39
C LEU A 78 -2.22 -9.73 9.50
N ASP A 79 -3.30 -9.61 10.25
CA ASP A 79 -4.34 -10.63 10.36
C ASP A 79 -5.31 -10.51 9.17
N TRP A 80 -5.43 -11.59 8.39
CA TRP A 80 -6.26 -11.61 7.19
C TRP A 80 -7.74 -11.51 7.49
N PHE A 81 -8.21 -12.10 8.58
CA PHE A 81 -9.59 -12.00 9.00
C PHE A 81 -9.90 -10.60 9.51
N LEU A 82 -8.96 -9.95 10.21
CA LEU A 82 -9.10 -8.54 10.60
C LEU A 82 -9.18 -7.62 9.37
N ILE A 83 -8.27 -7.77 8.41
CA ILE A 83 -8.31 -6.96 7.17
C ILE A 83 -9.61 -7.21 6.40
N THR A 84 -10.02 -8.47 6.27
CA THR A 84 -11.28 -8.85 5.62
C THR A 84 -12.47 -8.18 6.31
N ALA A 85 -12.51 -8.22 7.64
CA ALA A 85 -13.54 -7.61 8.47
C ALA A 85 -13.58 -6.08 8.35
N LEU A 86 -12.41 -5.42 8.22
CA LEU A 86 -12.31 -3.99 7.96
C LEU A 86 -12.83 -3.66 6.55
N VAL A 87 -12.44 -4.42 5.54
CA VAL A 87 -12.89 -4.22 4.16
C VAL A 87 -14.40 -4.47 4.00
N GLU A 88 -14.97 -5.42 4.73
CA GLU A 88 -16.43 -5.63 4.81
C GLU A 88 -17.19 -4.45 5.40
N ARG A 89 -16.51 -3.67 6.26
CA ARG A 89 -17.06 -2.46 6.90
C ARG A 89 -16.78 -1.21 6.10
N TRP A 90 -15.84 -1.24 5.16
CA TRP A 90 -15.59 -0.14 4.24
C TRP A 90 -16.80 0.12 3.35
N ARG A 91 -17.09 1.39 3.07
CA ARG A 91 -18.13 1.83 2.13
C ARG A 91 -17.53 2.66 1.01
N PRO A 92 -17.48 2.12 -0.23
CA PRO A 92 -16.93 2.85 -1.37
C PRO A 92 -17.65 4.16 -1.68
N GLU A 93 -18.94 4.27 -1.34
CA GLU A 93 -19.77 5.44 -1.62
C GLU A 93 -19.34 6.66 -0.83
N THR A 94 -18.92 6.47 0.43
CA THR A 94 -18.55 7.54 1.35
C THR A 94 -17.06 7.56 1.69
N HIS A 95 -16.31 6.51 1.31
CA HIS A 95 -14.93 6.26 1.72
C HIS A 95 -14.77 6.24 3.25
N THR A 96 -15.66 5.51 3.94
CA THR A 96 -15.68 5.40 5.40
C THR A 96 -15.87 3.95 5.85
N PHE A 97 -15.48 3.64 7.09
CA PHE A 97 -15.82 2.39 7.77
C PHE A 97 -17.11 2.55 8.55
N HIS A 98 -18.03 1.60 8.38
CA HIS A 98 -19.22 1.49 9.19
C HIS A 98 -18.93 0.56 10.38
N LEU A 99 -18.71 1.14 11.57
CA LEU A 99 -18.52 0.40 12.82
C LEU A 99 -19.82 0.39 13.64
N PRO A 100 -20.02 -0.59 14.54
CA PRO A 100 -21.24 -0.69 15.36
C PRO A 100 -21.54 0.56 16.19
N THR A 101 -20.52 1.35 16.51
CA THR A 101 -20.66 2.55 17.33
C THR A 101 -20.89 3.81 16.49
N ARG A 102 -20.17 3.99 15.35
CA ARG A 102 -20.26 5.14 14.40
C ARG A 102 -19.56 4.84 13.07
N GLU A 103 -19.70 5.74 12.09
CA GLU A 103 -18.82 5.81 10.93
C GLU A 103 -17.42 6.32 11.34
N ALA A 104 -16.36 5.70 10.81
CA ALA A 104 -14.97 6.11 10.99
C ALA A 104 -14.31 6.38 9.64
N ILE A 105 -13.61 7.50 9.51
CA ILE A 105 -12.85 7.85 8.31
C ILE A 105 -11.37 7.77 8.70
N ILE A 106 -10.51 7.19 7.85
CA ILE A 106 -9.07 7.44 8.01
C ILE A 106 -8.85 8.88 7.54
N THR A 107 -8.79 9.81 8.48
CA THR A 107 -8.74 11.21 8.11
C THR A 107 -7.35 11.55 7.57
N LEU A 108 -7.30 12.52 6.66
CA LEU A 108 -6.01 13.10 6.30
C LEU A 108 -5.39 13.82 7.50
N GLU A 109 -6.14 14.21 8.53
CA GLU A 109 -5.60 14.81 9.77
C GLU A 109 -4.62 13.87 10.49
N ASP A 110 -4.83 12.55 10.41
CA ASP A 110 -3.91 11.52 10.92
C ASP A 110 -2.63 11.35 10.08
N VAL A 111 -2.61 11.94 8.87
CA VAL A 111 -1.48 11.94 7.91
C VAL A 111 -0.96 13.37 7.63
N GLN A 112 -1.59 14.40 8.22
CA GLN A 112 -1.33 15.81 7.97
C GLN A 112 -0.24 16.33 8.90
N PHE A 113 1.00 16.22 8.43
CA PHE A 113 2.02 17.24 8.66
C PHE A 113 2.49 17.90 7.33
N THR A 114 1.85 17.63 6.19
CA THR A 114 2.45 17.87 4.86
C THR A 114 1.60 18.66 3.85
N GLY A 115 0.49 19.27 4.25
CA GLY A 115 -0.09 20.47 3.61
C GLY A 115 -0.18 20.56 2.08
N TYR A 116 -0.68 19.54 1.35
CA TYR A 116 -0.92 19.68 -0.10
C TYR A 116 -2.09 18.85 -0.64
N ARG A 117 -2.78 19.39 -1.67
CA ARG A 117 -3.93 18.80 -2.38
C ARG A 117 -3.69 18.89 -3.90
N PRO A 118 -3.56 17.77 -4.64
CA PRO A 118 -3.49 17.83 -6.09
C PRO A 118 -4.89 17.79 -6.70
N GLN A 119 -5.16 18.72 -7.62
CA GLN A 119 -6.29 18.71 -8.54
C GLN A 119 -5.77 18.36 -9.94
N GLY A 120 -6.46 17.45 -10.63
CA GLY A 120 -6.29 17.24 -12.07
C GLY A 120 -6.05 15.77 -12.46
N ASP A 121 -6.88 15.30 -13.39
CA ASP A 121 -6.83 14.00 -14.04
C ASP A 121 -5.42 13.63 -14.54
N ALA A 122 -4.82 12.61 -13.92
CA ALA A 122 -3.77 11.83 -14.53
C ALA A 122 -4.28 10.39 -14.72
N VAL A 123 -5.25 10.23 -15.62
CA VAL A 123 -5.35 8.98 -16.37
C VAL A 123 -4.15 8.95 -17.31
N GLN A 124 -3.07 8.30 -16.91
CA GLN A 124 -2.06 7.83 -17.86
C GLN A 124 -2.05 6.31 -17.90
N LYS A 125 -2.68 5.80 -18.97
CA LYS A 125 -2.41 4.50 -19.55
C LYS A 125 -0.91 4.37 -19.86
N GLY A 126 -0.34 3.22 -19.53
CA GLY A 126 0.97 2.78 -20.04
C GLY A 126 2.04 2.68 -18.97
N GLY A 127 1.92 1.73 -18.03
CA GLY A 127 3.03 1.42 -17.14
C GLY A 127 4.02 0.49 -17.85
N SER A 128 5.21 0.99 -18.20
CA SER A 128 6.39 0.12 -18.32
C SER A 128 6.56 -0.60 -16.98
N ARG A 129 6.69 -1.93 -17.03
CA ARG A 129 6.81 -2.79 -15.84
C ARG A 129 8.12 -3.55 -15.96
N VAL A 130 8.84 -3.65 -14.85
CA VAL A 130 10.08 -4.42 -14.79
C VAL A 130 9.92 -5.57 -13.81
N ALA A 131 10.51 -6.71 -14.13
CA ALA A 131 10.49 -7.87 -13.28
C ALA A 131 11.27 -7.61 -11.98
N LEU A 132 10.65 -7.93 -10.84
CA LEU A 132 11.24 -7.82 -9.51
C LEU A 132 12.57 -8.61 -9.42
N SER A 133 12.60 -9.80 -10.02
CA SER A 133 13.80 -10.63 -10.10
C SER A 133 14.94 -9.91 -10.81
N GLY A 134 14.67 -9.28 -11.96
CA GLY A 134 15.69 -8.52 -12.69
C GLY A 134 16.28 -7.35 -11.89
N ILE A 135 15.47 -6.67 -11.07
CA ILE A 135 15.97 -5.61 -10.18
C ILE A 135 16.84 -6.21 -9.06
N ARG A 136 16.41 -7.33 -8.46
CA ARG A 136 17.18 -8.02 -7.41
C ARG A 136 18.52 -8.53 -7.92
N ASP A 137 18.54 -9.20 -9.07
CA ASP A 137 19.76 -9.73 -9.69
C ASP A 137 20.75 -8.60 -9.98
N HIS A 138 20.26 -7.46 -10.46
CA HIS A 138 21.09 -6.29 -10.70
C HIS A 138 21.64 -5.70 -9.39
N MET A 139 20.83 -5.65 -8.33
CA MET A 139 21.31 -5.20 -7.01
C MET A 139 22.36 -6.16 -6.43
N LEU A 140 22.19 -7.47 -6.58
CA LEU A 140 23.19 -8.47 -6.17
C LEU A 140 24.50 -8.33 -6.93
N PHE A 141 24.44 -7.96 -8.21
CA PHE A 141 25.63 -7.65 -8.98
C PHE A 141 26.33 -6.39 -8.46
N LEU A 142 25.58 -5.37 -8.04
CA LEU A 142 26.14 -4.10 -7.55
C LEU A 142 26.68 -4.16 -6.11
N HIS A 143 26.04 -4.94 -5.23
CA HIS A 143 26.31 -4.96 -3.79
C HIS A 143 27.79 -5.30 -3.44
N PRO A 144 28.45 -6.29 -4.05
CA PRO A 144 29.87 -6.61 -3.81
C PRO A 144 30.84 -5.50 -4.22
N HIS A 145 30.40 -4.55 -5.06
CA HIS A 145 31.21 -3.46 -5.59
C HIS A 145 31.02 -2.13 -4.85
N ILE A 146 30.14 -2.08 -3.84
CA ILE A 146 29.96 -0.89 -3.00
C ILE A 146 30.99 -0.91 -1.86
N THR A 147 32.03 -0.11 -2.00
CA THR A 147 33.07 0.15 -1.01
C THR A 147 32.98 1.60 -0.51
N ALA A 148 33.81 1.96 0.48
CA ALA A 148 33.90 3.34 0.95
C ALA A 148 34.30 4.32 -0.17
N GLU A 149 35.04 3.85 -1.17
CA GLU A 149 35.60 4.63 -2.28
C GLU A 149 34.69 4.67 -3.52
N THR A 150 33.56 3.95 -3.51
CA THR A 150 32.62 3.95 -4.64
C THR A 150 32.11 5.36 -4.96
N GLU A 151 32.05 5.73 -6.23
CA GLU A 151 31.55 7.05 -6.64
C GLU A 151 30.10 7.27 -6.18
N ASP A 152 29.77 8.52 -5.81
CA ASP A 152 28.42 8.90 -5.34
C ASP A 152 27.33 8.52 -6.34
N LEU A 153 27.60 8.62 -7.65
CA LEU A 153 26.67 8.22 -8.71
C LEU A 153 26.20 6.76 -8.58
N HIS A 154 27.09 5.84 -8.18
CA HIS A 154 26.76 4.43 -8.01
C HIS A 154 25.92 4.20 -6.74
N ILE A 155 26.19 4.94 -5.67
CA ILE A 155 25.40 4.92 -4.44
C ILE A 155 23.98 5.45 -4.69
N GLU A 156 23.85 6.55 -5.42
CA GLU A 156 22.54 7.08 -5.76
C GLU A 156 21.74 6.13 -6.67
N ARG A 157 22.39 5.49 -7.65
CA ARG A 157 21.74 4.46 -8.48
C ARG A 157 21.21 3.30 -7.64
N CYS A 158 22.00 2.81 -6.69
CA CYS A 158 21.57 1.79 -5.74
C CYS A 158 20.38 2.28 -4.90
N THR A 159 20.46 3.51 -4.38
CA THR A 159 19.37 4.14 -3.61
C THR A 159 18.08 4.23 -4.41
N ARG A 160 18.16 4.63 -5.69
CA ARG A 160 17.01 4.69 -6.60
C ARG A 160 16.36 3.32 -6.81
N LEU A 161 17.16 2.27 -6.98
CA LEU A 161 16.64 0.89 -7.12
C LEU A 161 15.93 0.43 -5.83
N VAL A 162 16.52 0.71 -4.66
CA VAL A 162 15.91 0.41 -3.36
C VAL A 162 14.57 1.13 -3.19
N LEU A 163 14.50 2.42 -3.51
CA LEU A 163 13.27 3.20 -3.42
C LEU A 163 12.23 2.76 -4.46
N LEU A 164 12.66 2.34 -5.65
CA LEU A 164 11.77 1.77 -6.66
C LEU A 164 11.11 0.47 -6.18
N LEU A 165 11.87 -0.39 -5.49
CA LEU A 165 11.34 -1.59 -4.84
C LEU A 165 10.36 -1.23 -3.72
N LEU A 166 10.71 -0.28 -2.86
CA LEU A 166 9.83 0.21 -1.80
C LEU A 166 8.49 0.72 -2.37
N PHE A 167 8.55 1.56 -3.39
CA PHE A 167 7.36 2.16 -3.98
C PHE A 167 6.51 1.12 -4.70
N GLY A 168 7.11 0.23 -5.47
CA GLY A 168 6.37 -0.73 -6.28
C GLY A 168 5.94 -2.01 -5.56
N CYS A 169 6.53 -2.34 -4.40
CA CYS A 169 6.22 -3.57 -3.66
C CYS A 169 5.61 -3.34 -2.28
N VAL A 170 5.82 -2.16 -1.68
CA VAL A 170 5.37 -1.88 -0.31
C VAL A 170 4.30 -0.79 -0.32
N LEU A 171 4.60 0.38 -0.91
CA LEU A 171 3.68 1.53 -0.87
C LEU A 171 2.55 1.42 -1.89
N PHE A 172 2.87 0.98 -3.11
CA PHE A 172 1.93 0.87 -4.21
C PHE A 172 1.98 -0.51 -4.91
N PRO A 173 1.88 -1.62 -4.15
CA PRO A 173 1.96 -2.95 -4.72
C PRO A 173 0.83 -3.19 -5.71
N ASN A 174 1.17 -3.77 -6.86
CA ASN A 174 0.20 -4.26 -7.82
C ASN A 174 -0.21 -5.71 -7.52
N THR A 175 -1.25 -6.18 -8.19
CA THR A 175 -1.74 -7.56 -8.12
C THR A 175 -0.85 -8.55 -8.89
N SER A 176 -0.05 -8.08 -9.87
CA SER A 176 0.91 -8.94 -10.57
C SER A 176 2.16 -9.14 -9.72
N GLY A 177 2.17 -10.23 -8.93
CA GLY A 177 3.18 -10.57 -7.91
C GLY A 177 4.67 -10.49 -8.31
N SER A 178 4.99 -10.34 -9.59
CA SER A 178 6.37 -10.34 -10.12
C SER A 178 6.82 -9.01 -10.72
N LEU A 179 5.95 -7.99 -10.83
CA LEU A 179 6.25 -6.77 -11.59
C LEU A 179 6.26 -5.52 -10.70
N VAL A 180 7.24 -4.66 -10.95
CA VAL A 180 7.39 -3.35 -10.31
C VAL A 180 6.99 -2.27 -11.30
N SER A 181 6.19 -1.30 -10.85
CA SER A 181 5.69 -0.22 -11.70
C SER A 181 6.75 0.88 -11.87
N MET A 182 7.09 1.22 -13.11
CA MET A 182 8.07 2.27 -13.42
C MET A 182 7.53 3.70 -13.32
N ARG A 183 6.25 3.88 -12.95
CA ARG A 183 5.60 5.21 -12.89
C ARG A 183 6.28 6.19 -11.93
N PHE A 184 7.05 5.67 -10.97
CA PHE A 184 7.73 6.47 -9.95
C PHE A 184 9.15 6.88 -10.37
N LEU A 185 9.71 6.33 -11.46
CA LEU A 185 11.09 6.61 -11.87
C LEU A 185 11.38 8.11 -12.00
N HIS A 186 10.43 8.87 -12.56
CA HIS A 186 10.57 10.31 -12.71
C HIS A 186 10.82 11.00 -11.35
N HIS A 187 10.15 10.53 -10.29
CA HIS A 187 10.29 11.11 -8.95
C HIS A 187 11.59 10.63 -8.28
N LEU A 188 12.04 9.41 -8.60
CA LEU A 188 13.29 8.85 -8.09
C LEU A 188 14.53 9.43 -8.79
N GLN A 189 14.38 10.08 -9.94
CA GLN A 189 15.49 10.75 -10.62
C GLN A 189 16.07 11.87 -9.73
N GLN A 190 15.19 12.64 -9.08
CA GLN A 190 15.53 13.73 -8.17
C GLN A 190 15.26 13.31 -6.72
N LEU A 191 16.23 12.63 -6.10
CA LEU A 191 16.09 12.10 -4.74
C LEU A 191 15.85 13.20 -3.70
N ASP A 192 16.42 14.39 -3.91
CA ASP A 192 16.30 15.53 -3.00
C ASP A 192 14.89 16.14 -2.98
N ASP A 193 14.11 15.94 -4.06
CA ASP A 193 12.73 16.43 -4.15
C ASP A 193 11.74 15.46 -3.48
N LEU A 194 12.13 14.22 -3.21
CA LEU A 194 11.24 13.20 -2.64
C LEU A 194 10.54 13.64 -1.34
N PRO A 195 11.22 14.27 -0.37
CA PRO A 195 10.57 14.76 0.86
C PRO A 195 9.56 15.88 0.62
N LEU A 196 9.61 16.57 -0.53
CA LEU A 196 8.71 17.68 -0.86
C LEU A 196 7.32 17.19 -1.29
N TYR A 197 7.20 15.92 -1.68
CA TYR A 197 5.93 15.33 -2.09
C TYR A 197 5.16 14.73 -0.91
N ASN A 198 3.83 14.81 -0.96
CA ASN A 198 2.96 14.17 0.03
C ASN A 198 2.71 12.69 -0.30
N TRP A 199 3.72 11.86 -0.06
CA TRP A 199 3.64 10.42 -0.30
C TRP A 199 2.62 9.74 0.61
N GLY A 200 2.40 10.22 1.83
CA GLY A 200 1.38 9.69 2.74
C GLY A 200 -0.02 9.77 2.14
N ALA A 201 -0.39 10.93 1.59
CA ALA A 201 -1.68 11.10 0.91
C ALA A 201 -1.79 10.25 -0.35
N ALA A 202 -0.72 10.12 -1.13
CA ALA A 202 -0.71 9.27 -2.32
C ALA A 202 -0.93 7.78 -1.96
N VAL A 203 -0.26 7.30 -0.91
CA VAL A 203 -0.39 5.93 -0.39
C VAL A 203 -1.80 5.71 0.16
N LEU A 204 -2.34 6.65 0.94
CA LEU A 204 -3.69 6.56 1.47
C LEU A 204 -4.75 6.55 0.35
N ALA A 205 -4.63 7.43 -0.64
CA ALA A 205 -5.53 7.44 -1.79
C ALA A 205 -5.44 6.14 -2.60
N TYR A 206 -4.26 5.53 -2.69
CA TYR A 206 -4.09 4.22 -3.31
C TYR A 206 -4.77 3.11 -2.48
N LEU A 207 -4.62 3.15 -1.16
CA LEU A 207 -5.26 2.22 -0.23
C LEU A 207 -6.80 2.32 -0.32
N TYR A 208 -7.35 3.54 -0.37
CA TYR A 208 -8.79 3.77 -0.52
C TYR A 208 -9.32 3.13 -1.79
N ARG A 209 -8.67 3.35 -2.93
CA ARG A 209 -9.03 2.71 -4.20
C ARG A 209 -8.93 1.19 -4.11
N SER A 210 -7.96 0.66 -3.38
CA SER A 210 -7.82 -0.77 -3.18
C SER A 210 -8.94 -1.35 -2.32
N MET A 211 -9.29 -0.70 -1.20
CA MET A 211 -10.43 -1.09 -0.37
C MET A 211 -11.75 -1.02 -1.14
N CYS A 212 -11.99 0.04 -1.93
CA CYS A 212 -13.20 0.13 -2.77
C CYS A 212 -13.31 -1.02 -3.76
N ARG A 213 -12.19 -1.54 -4.27
CA ARG A 213 -12.19 -2.69 -5.17
C ARG A 213 -12.35 -4.00 -4.39
N ALA A 214 -11.64 -4.12 -3.27
CA ALA A 214 -11.64 -5.30 -2.43
C ALA A 214 -12.97 -5.54 -1.70
N SER A 215 -13.76 -4.48 -1.51
CA SER A 215 -15.07 -4.52 -0.87
C SER A 215 -16.18 -5.04 -1.80
N MET A 216 -15.92 -5.14 -3.11
CA MET A 216 -16.85 -5.71 -4.09
C MET A 216 -16.78 -7.24 -4.10
N LEU A 217 -17.90 -7.90 -4.38
CA LEU A 217 -18.08 -9.35 -4.32
C LEU A 217 -17.04 -10.18 -5.09
N CYS A 218 -16.59 -9.71 -6.26
CA CYS A 218 -15.68 -10.45 -7.12
C CYS A 218 -14.20 -10.38 -6.68
N ALA A 219 -13.88 -9.61 -5.65
CA ALA A 219 -12.50 -9.42 -5.24
C ALA A 219 -12.03 -10.51 -4.26
N VAL A 220 -10.94 -11.17 -4.64
CA VAL A 220 -10.26 -12.18 -3.81
C VAL A 220 -8.97 -11.65 -3.19
N ASP A 221 -8.42 -10.57 -3.77
CA ASP A 221 -7.17 -9.96 -3.35
C ASP A 221 -7.34 -8.48 -2.97
N ILE A 222 -6.55 -8.02 -2.01
CA ILE A 222 -6.37 -6.60 -1.68
C ILE A 222 -4.90 -6.20 -1.83
N CYS A 223 -4.65 -5.00 -2.32
CA CYS A 223 -3.31 -4.40 -2.39
C CYS A 223 -3.24 -3.05 -1.65
N GLY A 224 -2.06 -2.45 -1.61
CA GLY A 224 -1.81 -1.19 -0.91
C GLY A 224 -0.99 -1.37 0.36
N PHE A 225 -0.70 -0.26 1.02
CA PHE A 225 0.03 -0.25 2.28
C PHE A 225 -0.92 -0.52 3.44
N LEU A 226 -1.24 -1.79 3.63
CA LEU A 226 -2.20 -2.28 4.63
C LEU A 226 -1.85 -2.01 6.10
N PRO A 227 -0.60 -1.71 6.49
CA PRO A 227 -0.31 -1.19 7.82
C PRO A 227 -1.07 0.08 8.25
N LEU A 228 -1.76 0.77 7.33
CA LEU A 228 -2.61 1.92 7.66
C LEU A 228 -4.05 1.54 8.03
N LEU A 229 -4.40 0.25 8.01
CA LEU A 229 -5.69 -0.30 8.44
C LEU A 229 -5.63 -0.73 9.90
#